data_AF-A0A0Q6XH64-F1
#
_entry.id   AF-A0A0Q6XH64-F1
#
_cell.length_a   1.000
_cell.length_b   1.000
_cell.length_c   1.000
_cell.angle_alpha   90.00
_cell.angle_beta   90.00
_cell.angle_gamma   90.00
#
_symmetry.space_group_name_H-M   'P 1'
#
loop_
_entity.id
_entity.type
_entity.pdbx_description
1 polymer ?
#
loop_
_entity_poly.entity_id
_entity_poly.type
_entity_poly.pdbx_seq_one_letter_code
_entity_poly.pdbx_strand_id
1 'polypeptide(L)'
;MKLTRYVRMPLLLASLAVLASCGGGGEDEAGADVVFSISPAEVTQNWTTAACGAVDNVATVYVYGGAAPYQLNNTFPDVMKVDKSTVPKNGSFTVSLLGGCFSPGIVTVVDALGRTINLTVNSKGT
;
A
#
# COMPACT_ATOMS: atom_id res chain seq x y z
N MET A 1 -42.55 18.55 -71.37
CA MET A 1 -42.15 17.19 -70.93
C MET A 1 -40.85 17.35 -70.13
N LYS A 2 -40.83 17.16 -68.79
CA LYS A 2 -40.53 15.90 -68.07
C LYS A 2 -39.26 15.24 -68.64
N LEU A 3 -38.14 14.95 -67.95
CA LEU A 3 -37.82 14.59 -66.56
C LEU A 3 -36.30 14.87 -66.34
N THR A 4 -35.85 15.39 -65.19
CA THR A 4 -35.34 14.67 -64.00
C THR A 4 -34.06 13.81 -64.22
N ARG A 5 -32.96 14.17 -63.56
CA ARG A 5 -32.05 13.30 -62.74
C ARG A 5 -30.89 14.16 -62.19
N TYR A 6 -30.88 14.55 -60.92
CA TYR A 6 -30.45 13.83 -59.71
C TYR A 6 -28.93 13.74 -59.47
N VAL A 7 -28.58 14.07 -58.22
CA VAL A 7 -27.39 13.72 -57.43
C VAL A 7 -26.08 14.48 -57.71
N ARG A 8 -25.66 15.34 -56.77
CA ARG A 8 -24.62 15.03 -55.76
C ARG A 8 -24.27 16.26 -54.91
N MET A 9 -24.86 16.28 -53.71
CA MET A 9 -24.33 16.95 -52.53
C MET A 9 -23.25 16.05 -51.92
N PRO A 10 -22.11 16.62 -51.45
CA PRO A 10 -21.84 16.57 -50.01
C PRO A 10 -21.33 17.94 -49.53
N LEU A 11 -21.93 18.56 -48.52
CA LEU A 11 -21.84 18.23 -47.09
C LEU A 11 -20.39 18.29 -46.57
N LEU A 12 -19.96 19.49 -46.18
CA LEU A 12 -18.82 19.72 -45.30
C LEU A 12 -19.32 20.58 -44.13
N LEU A 13 -19.82 19.90 -43.10
CA LEU A 13 -20.14 20.48 -41.80
C LEU A 13 -18.84 20.95 -41.15
N ALA A 14 -18.74 22.25 -40.92
CA ALA A 14 -17.70 22.84 -40.13
C ALA A 14 -18.13 22.97 -38.66
N SER A 15 -17.14 22.74 -37.80
CA SER A 15 -16.89 23.44 -36.53
C SER A 15 -17.61 23.03 -35.24
N LEU A 16 -16.80 22.38 -34.39
CA LEU A 16 -16.44 22.76 -33.02
C LEU A 16 -17.58 22.99 -32.00
N ALA A 17 -17.81 21.97 -31.18
CA ALA A 17 -18.14 22.16 -29.77
C ALA A 17 -17.23 21.26 -28.93
N VAL A 18 -16.07 21.79 -28.53
CA VAL A 18 -15.22 21.18 -27.50
C VAL A 18 -15.97 21.39 -26.18
N LEU A 19 -16.72 20.39 -25.73
CA LEU A 19 -17.11 20.33 -24.33
C LEU A 19 -15.85 19.99 -23.55
N ALA A 20 -15.21 21.03 -23.01
CA ALA A 20 -14.35 20.92 -21.85
C ALA A 20 -15.21 20.39 -20.69
N SER A 21 -15.34 19.06 -20.63
CA SER A 21 -15.75 18.36 -19.43
C SER A 21 -14.61 18.51 -18.43
N CYS A 22 -14.65 19.59 -17.66
CA CYS A 22 -13.92 19.72 -16.40
C CYS A 22 -14.51 18.72 -15.41
N GLY A 23 -14.19 17.44 -15.60
CA GLY A 23 -14.29 16.41 -14.58
C GLY A 23 -13.09 16.57 -13.66
N GLY A 24 -13.06 17.68 -12.91
CA GLY A 24 -12.16 17.86 -11.79
C GLY A 24 -12.61 16.94 -10.68
N GLY A 25 -12.13 15.70 -10.72
CA GLY A 25 -12.20 14.79 -9.58
C GLY A 25 -11.39 15.41 -8.46
N GLY A 26 -12.09 16.04 -7.51
CA GLY A 26 -11.55 16.32 -6.19
C GLY A 26 -11.37 14.98 -5.51
N GLU A 27 -10.19 14.38 -5.68
CA GLU A 27 -9.72 13.26 -4.86
C GLU A 27 -9.41 13.72 -3.42
N ASP A 28 -9.71 14.99 -3.10
CA ASP A 28 -9.57 15.60 -1.79
C ASP A 28 -10.44 14.92 -0.70
N GLU A 29 -11.33 13.99 -1.09
CA GLU A 29 -12.15 13.19 -0.17
C GLU A 29 -11.75 11.70 -0.08
N ALA A 30 -10.58 11.31 -0.60
CA ALA A 30 -10.00 9.98 -0.37
C ALA A 30 -9.25 9.88 0.98
N GLY A 31 -9.84 10.44 2.05
CA GLY A 31 -9.73 9.92 3.41
C GLY A 31 -8.34 9.64 3.99
N ALA A 32 -7.35 10.50 3.79
CA ALA A 32 -6.10 10.46 4.55
C ALA A 32 -5.67 11.87 5.01
N ASP A 33 -6.48 12.48 5.89
CA ASP A 33 -6.13 13.72 6.61
C ASP A 33 -4.89 13.56 7.50
N VAL A 34 -4.43 12.32 7.69
CA VAL A 34 -3.28 11.95 8.52
C VAL A 34 -2.23 11.24 7.66
N VAL A 35 -0.97 11.66 7.82
CA VAL A 35 0.20 11.07 7.12
C VAL A 35 0.26 9.56 7.36
N PHE A 36 0.35 8.80 6.27
CA PHE A 36 0.48 7.35 6.33
C PHE A 36 1.78 6.97 7.05
N SER A 37 1.65 6.31 8.19
CA SER A 37 2.76 5.99 9.09
C SER A 37 2.50 4.72 9.91
N ILE A 38 3.57 4.16 10.47
CA ILE A 38 3.51 3.02 11.40
C ILE A 38 4.28 3.34 12.68
N SER A 39 3.85 2.75 13.80
CA SER A 39 4.57 2.84 15.06
C SER A 39 4.55 1.50 15.81
N PRO A 40 5.71 0.97 16.22
CA PRO A 40 7.05 1.44 15.87
C PRO A 40 7.39 1.23 14.37
N ALA A 41 8.31 2.04 13.84
CA ALA A 41 8.84 1.86 12.47
C ALA A 41 10.06 0.93 12.40
N GLU A 42 10.72 0.71 13.54
CA GLU A 42 11.82 -0.23 13.71
C GLU A 42 11.65 -1.06 14.98
N VAL A 43 11.94 -2.35 14.89
CA VAL A 43 11.96 -3.30 16.00
C VAL A 43 13.32 -3.99 16.01
N THR A 44 14.03 -3.94 17.13
CA THR A 44 15.33 -4.61 17.25
C THR A 44 15.33 -5.54 18.46
N GLN A 45 15.46 -6.84 18.20
CA GLN A 45 15.69 -7.87 19.19
C GLN A 45 17.18 -8.16 19.29
N ASN A 46 17.76 -7.91 20.46
CA ASN A 46 19.13 -8.28 20.77
C ASN A 46 19.15 -9.59 21.56
N TRP A 47 20.10 -10.45 21.24
CA TRP A 47 20.34 -11.72 21.92
C TRP A 47 21.65 -11.66 22.68
N THR A 48 21.71 -12.36 23.82
CA THR A 48 22.95 -12.48 24.62
C THR A 48 23.88 -13.59 24.13
N THR A 49 23.49 -14.28 23.06
CA THR A 49 24.21 -15.39 22.45
C THR A 49 24.37 -15.14 20.96
N ALA A 50 25.38 -15.75 20.35
CA ALA A 50 25.59 -15.72 18.89
C ALA A 50 24.41 -16.36 18.12
N ALA A 51 23.66 -17.26 18.75
CA ALA A 51 22.43 -17.83 18.20
C ALA A 51 21.22 -16.95 18.54
N CYS A 52 20.40 -16.68 17.53
CA CYS A 52 19.12 -15.97 17.69
C CYS A 52 17.96 -16.99 17.74
N GLY A 53 17.16 -16.91 18.80
CA GLY A 53 16.03 -17.82 19.05
C GLY A 53 14.70 -17.34 18.45
N ALA A 54 13.66 -18.15 18.67
CA ALA A 54 12.29 -17.77 18.36
C ALA A 54 11.69 -16.94 19.52
N VAL A 55 10.86 -15.95 19.18
CA VAL A 55 10.13 -15.11 20.14
C VAL A 55 8.76 -14.80 19.58
N ASP A 56 7.72 -15.15 20.31
CA ASP A 56 6.37 -14.73 19.95
C ASP A 56 6.10 -13.29 20.36
N ASN A 57 5.40 -12.55 19.50
CA ASN A 57 4.96 -11.18 19.75
C ASN A 57 6.09 -10.24 20.21
N VAL A 58 7.19 -10.20 19.44
CA VAL A 58 8.32 -9.29 19.71
C VAL A 58 7.90 -7.81 19.64
N ALA A 59 6.88 -7.50 18.83
CA ALA A 59 6.29 -6.18 18.76
C ALA A 59 4.84 -6.20 18.28
N THR A 60 4.07 -5.22 18.73
CA THR A 60 2.77 -4.84 18.17
C THR A 60 2.94 -3.53 17.42
N VAL A 61 2.61 -3.53 16.13
CA VAL A 61 2.77 -2.38 15.22
C VAL A 61 1.41 -1.82 14.86
N TYR A 62 1.23 -0.52 15.08
CA TYR A 62 0.01 0.23 14.78
C TYR A 62 0.17 0.98 13.46
N VAL A 63 -0.90 1.02 12.67
CA VAL A 63 -0.93 1.72 11.38
C VAL A 63 -1.82 2.96 11.50
N TYR A 64 -1.29 4.12 11.10
CA TYR A 64 -1.96 5.42 11.18
C TYR A 64 -2.04 6.08 9.81
N GLY A 65 -3.11 6.86 9.59
CA GLY A 65 -3.31 7.58 8.34
C GLY A 65 -3.48 6.67 7.14
N GLY A 66 -3.29 7.23 5.95
CA GLY A 66 -3.45 6.48 4.70
C GLY A 66 -4.87 5.95 4.45
N ALA A 67 -5.00 5.05 3.48
CA ALA A 67 -6.28 4.42 3.14
C ALA A 67 -6.29 2.93 3.52
N ALA A 68 -7.19 2.55 4.43
CA ALA A 68 -7.41 1.15 4.78
C ALA A 68 -8.30 0.45 3.72
N PRO A 69 -8.27 -0.89 3.61
CA PRO A 69 -7.45 -1.83 4.38
C PRO A 69 -5.97 -1.81 3.97
N TYR A 70 -5.09 -2.11 4.92
CA TYR A 70 -3.64 -2.19 4.66
C TYR A 70 -3.22 -3.64 4.45
N GLN A 71 -2.45 -3.92 3.40
CA GLN A 71 -1.86 -5.23 3.12
C GLN A 71 -0.46 -5.33 3.72
N LEU A 72 -0.16 -6.48 4.30
CA LEU A 72 1.14 -6.79 4.91
C LEU A 72 1.88 -7.80 4.05
N ASN A 73 3.09 -7.43 3.63
CA ASN A 73 3.98 -8.31 2.89
C ASN A 73 5.27 -8.52 3.68
N ASN A 74 5.48 -9.75 4.16
CA ASN A 74 6.68 -10.13 4.88
C ASN A 74 7.72 -10.72 3.91
N THR A 75 8.87 -10.07 3.79
CA THR A 75 9.95 -10.50 2.88
C THR A 75 10.84 -11.61 3.45
N PHE A 76 10.67 -11.97 4.72
CA PHE A 76 11.45 -13.00 5.43
C PHE A 76 10.56 -14.01 6.17
N PRO A 77 9.71 -14.78 5.46
CA PRO A 77 8.77 -15.71 6.09
C PRO A 77 9.43 -16.90 6.82
N ASP A 78 10.68 -17.24 6.48
CA ASP A 78 11.40 -18.36 7.10
C ASP A 78 11.85 -18.07 8.54
N VAL A 79 12.04 -16.78 8.88
CA VAL A 79 12.62 -16.34 10.17
C VAL A 79 11.74 -15.35 10.92
N MET A 80 10.69 -14.83 10.28
CA MET A 80 9.77 -13.84 10.84
C MET A 80 8.35 -14.15 10.39
N LYS A 81 7.37 -13.85 11.24
CA LYS A 81 5.95 -14.03 10.98
C LYS A 81 5.17 -12.78 11.38
N VAL A 82 4.14 -12.45 10.61
CA VAL A 82 3.09 -11.50 10.99
C VAL A 82 1.80 -12.28 11.31
N ASP A 83 1.01 -11.82 12.28
CA ASP A 83 -0.21 -12.52 12.71
C ASP A 83 -1.36 -12.44 11.70
N LYS A 84 -1.34 -11.44 10.82
CA LYS A 84 -2.34 -11.23 9.77
C LYS A 84 -1.71 -10.75 8.47
N SER A 85 -2.42 -10.93 7.36
CA SER A 85 -2.04 -10.40 6.05
C SER A 85 -2.65 -9.03 5.76
N THR A 86 -3.68 -8.64 6.51
CA THR A 86 -4.45 -7.41 6.27
C THR A 86 -4.84 -6.75 7.58
N VAL A 87 -4.77 -5.41 7.64
CA VAL A 87 -5.08 -4.60 8.82
C VAL A 87 -6.23 -3.64 8.49
N PRO A 88 -7.28 -3.54 9.32
CA PRO A 88 -8.35 -2.57 9.13
C PRO A 88 -7.88 -1.15 9.49
N LYS A 89 -8.72 -0.14 9.23
CA LYS A 89 -8.45 1.25 9.63
C LYS A 89 -8.20 1.34 11.15
N ASN A 90 -7.17 2.08 11.55
CA ASN A 90 -6.73 2.20 12.96
C ASN A 90 -6.42 0.86 13.63
N GLY A 91 -6.05 -0.16 12.87
CA GLY A 91 -5.70 -1.48 13.37
C GLY A 91 -4.20 -1.63 13.70
N SER A 92 -3.87 -2.81 14.21
CA SER A 92 -2.49 -3.23 14.46
C SER A 92 -2.25 -4.66 13.98
N PHE A 93 -0.99 -5.03 13.87
CA PHE A 93 -0.53 -6.40 13.66
C PHE A 93 0.64 -6.70 14.61
N THR A 94 0.87 -7.98 14.89
CA THR A 94 1.99 -8.42 15.70
C THR A 94 3.04 -9.11 14.84
N VAL A 95 4.29 -8.96 15.25
CA VAL A 95 5.44 -9.63 14.65
C VAL A 95 5.97 -10.65 15.63
N SER A 96 6.26 -11.86 15.14
CA SER A 96 6.98 -12.91 15.86
C SER A 96 8.25 -13.27 15.10
N LEU A 97 9.28 -13.68 15.83
CA LEU A 97 10.51 -14.24 15.29
C LEU A 97 10.47 -15.77 15.36
N LEU A 98 10.80 -16.44 14.27
CA LEU A 98 10.82 -17.91 14.19
C LEU A 98 12.20 -18.50 14.51
N GLY A 99 13.21 -17.65 14.70
CA GLY A 99 14.60 -18.03 14.90
C GLY A 99 15.52 -17.45 13.83
N GLY A 100 16.82 -17.49 14.08
CA GLY A 100 17.83 -17.00 13.14
C GLY A 100 18.16 -15.52 13.31
N CYS A 101 19.42 -15.19 13.01
CA CYS A 101 19.91 -13.81 13.08
C CYS A 101 19.76 -13.16 11.70
N PHE A 102 19.21 -11.95 11.69
CA PHE A 102 19.02 -11.18 10.46
C PHE A 102 18.98 -9.68 10.76
N SER A 103 19.49 -8.88 9.83
CA SER A 103 19.44 -7.43 9.91
C SER A 103 19.73 -6.85 8.52
N PRO A 104 18.77 -6.17 7.84
CA PRO A 104 17.37 -5.98 8.21
C PRO A 104 16.44 -7.06 7.65
N GLY A 105 15.37 -7.37 8.39
CA GLY A 105 14.17 -8.02 7.88
C GLY A 105 13.08 -6.98 7.65
N ILE A 106 12.35 -7.05 6.52
CA ILE A 106 11.38 -6.01 6.14
C ILE A 106 9.96 -6.58 6.06
N VAL A 107 9.03 -5.88 6.70
CA VAL A 107 7.59 -6.02 6.46
C VAL A 107 7.12 -4.76 5.75
N THR A 108 6.62 -4.91 4.52
CA THR A 108 6.03 -3.80 3.76
C THR A 108 4.54 -3.72 4.05
N VAL A 109 4.08 -2.54 4.46
CA VAL A 109 2.68 -2.21 4.65
C VAL A 109 2.23 -1.38 3.46
N VAL A 110 1.22 -1.86 2.74
CA VAL A 110 0.67 -1.20 1.54
C VAL A 110 -0.76 -0.75 1.84
N ASP A 111 -1.07 0.52 1.61
CA ASP A 111 -2.43 1.02 1.76
C ASP A 111 -3.30 0.74 0.52
N ALA A 112 -4.61 0.98 0.61
CA ALA A 112 -5.55 0.73 -0.48
C ALA A 112 -5.32 1.60 -1.73
N LEU A 113 -4.54 2.68 -1.61
CA LEU A 113 -4.13 3.55 -2.72
C LEU A 113 -2.74 3.17 -3.28
N GLY A 114 -2.12 2.10 -2.78
CA GLY A 114 -0.83 1.61 -3.24
C GLY A 114 0.39 2.31 -2.63
N ARG A 115 0.19 3.19 -1.64
CA ARG A 115 1.30 3.80 -0.89
C ARG A 115 1.93 2.77 0.03
N THR A 116 3.25 2.84 0.20
CA THR A 116 4.01 1.86 0.98
C THR A 116 4.76 2.50 2.14
N ILE A 117 4.87 1.75 3.23
CA ILE A 117 5.77 2.05 4.33
C ILE A 117 6.38 0.74 4.83
N ASN A 118 7.65 0.80 5.25
CA ASN A 118 8.39 -0.38 5.67
C ASN A 118 8.60 -0.38 7.18
N LEU A 119 8.25 -1.50 7.81
CA LEU A 119 8.72 -1.86 9.13
C LEU A 119 10.08 -2.54 8.98
N THR A 120 11.08 -2.05 9.71
CA THR A 120 12.38 -2.72 9.83
C THR A 120 12.41 -3.58 11.08
N VAL A 121 12.80 -4.83 10.95
CA VAL A 121 12.95 -5.77 12.08
C VAL A 121 14.38 -6.30 12.07
N ASN A 122 15.03 -6.29 13.23
CA ASN A 122 16.37 -6.82 13.40
C ASN A 122 16.38 -7.88 14.49
N SER A 123 17.12 -8.96 14.26
CA SER A 123 17.43 -10.02 15.23
C SER A 123 18.94 -10.18 15.25
N LYS A 124 19.60 -9.59 16.25
CA LYS A 124 21.07 -9.48 16.33
C LYS A 124 21.62 -10.32 17.47
N GLY A 125 22.51 -11.27 17.16
CA GLY A 125 23.34 -11.97 18.13
C GLY A 125 24.56 -11.14 18.53
N THR A 126 25.11 -11.44 19.70
CA THR A 126 26.41 -10.93 20.19
C THR A 126 27.58 -11.72 19.65
#